data_AF-A0A523DQS9-F1
#
_entry.id   AF-A0A523DQS9-F1
#
_cell.length_a   1.000
_cell.length_b   1.000
_cell.length_c   1.000
_cell.angle_alpha   90.00
_cell.angle_beta   90.00
_cell.angle_gamma   90.00
#
_symmetry.space_group_name_H-M   'P 1'
#
loop_
_entity.id
_entity.type
_entity.pdbx_description
1 polymer ?
#
loop_
_entity_poly.entity_id
_entity_poly.type
_entity_poly.pdbx_seq_one_letter_code
_entity_poly.pdbx_strand_id
1 'polypeptide(L)' 'GALCARAAVRGAFLNVRINAAGLEDKVFADDLIQRGRRLEEEAAAREKEILALVESRL' A
#
# COMPACT_ATOMS: atom_id res chain seq x y z
N GLY A 1 -5.94 -13.18 -7.23
CA GLY A 1 -6.62 -11.89 -6.99
C GLY A 1 -5.91 -11.05 -5.95
N ALA A 2 -6.05 -11.42 -4.67
CA ALA A 2 -5.53 -10.64 -3.52
C ALA A 2 -4.03 -10.29 -3.60
N LEU A 3 -3.18 -11.27 -3.95
CA LEU A 3 -1.74 -11.07 -4.14
C LEU A 3 -1.43 -9.98 -5.18
N CYS A 4 -2.09 -10.02 -6.34
CA CYS A 4 -1.93 -9.01 -7.39
C CYS A 4 -2.38 -7.63 -6.93
N ALA A 5 -3.49 -7.55 -6.19
CA ALA A 5 -4.00 -6.28 -5.66
C ALA A 5 -3.02 -5.65 -4.65
N ARG A 6 -2.46 -6.45 -3.72
CA ARG A 6 -1.44 -5.97 -2.76
C ARG A 6 -0.17 -5.49 -3.49
N ALA A 7 0.28 -6.23 -4.51
CA ALA A 7 1.42 -5.82 -5.32
C ALA A 7 1.16 -4.50 -6.05
N ALA A 8 -0.04 -4.30 -6.61
CA ALA A 8 -0.42 -3.05 -7.27
C ALA A 8 -0.41 -1.85 -6.31
N VAL A 9 -0.96 -2.01 -5.09
CA VAL A 9 -0.93 -0.95 -4.06
C VAL A 9 0.50 -0.60 -3.67
N ARG A 10 1.36 -1.62 -3.47
CA ARG A 10 2.79 -1.39 -3.18
C ARG A 10 3.50 -0.64 -4.31
N GLY A 11 3.27 -1.03 -5.55
CA GLY A 11 3.81 -0.34 -6.73
C GLY A 11 3.36 1.13 -6.80
N ALA A 12 2.07 1.39 -6.59
CA ALA A 12 1.54 2.75 -6.55
C ALA A 12 2.15 3.58 -5.41
N PHE A 13 2.31 3.00 -4.22
CA PHE A 13 2.94 3.70 -3.09
C PHE A 13 4.43 4.04 -3.36
N LEU A 14 5.17 3.15 -4.04
CA LEU A 14 6.55 3.45 -4.45
C LEU A 14 6.61 4.67 -5.39
N ASN A 15 5.71 4.75 -6.36
CA ASN A 15 5.61 5.91 -7.25
C ASN A 15 5.30 7.20 -6.47
N VAL A 16 4.40 7.14 -5.47
CA VAL A 16 4.12 8.28 -4.58
C VAL A 16 5.37 8.71 -3.83
N ARG A 17 6.13 7.78 -3.25
CA ARG A 17 7.36 8.09 -2.51
C ARG A 17 8.42 8.76 -3.39
N ILE A 18 8.61 8.27 -4.61
CA ILE A 18 9.57 8.83 -5.57
C ILE A 18 9.19 10.28 -5.91
N ASN A 19 7.93 10.52 -6.23
CA ASN A 19 7.45 11.86 -6.59
C ASN A 19 7.47 12.81 -5.37
N ALA A 20 7.06 12.32 -4.18
CA ALA A 20 7.03 13.12 -2.96
C ALA A 20 8.43 13.55 -2.49
N ALA A 21 9.47 12.75 -2.74
CA ALA A 21 10.85 13.12 -2.39
C ALA A 21 11.32 14.41 -3.09
N GLY A 22 10.79 14.69 -4.29
CA GLY A 22 11.10 15.89 -5.07
C GLY A 22 10.31 17.15 -4.67
N LEU A 23 9.34 17.05 -3.76
CA LEU A 23 8.52 18.20 -3.37
C LEU A 23 9.27 19.12 -2.40
N GLU A 24 9.14 20.44 -2.61
CA GLU A 24 9.67 21.45 -1.69
C GLU A 24 8.82 21.55 -0.42
N ASP A 25 7.50 21.45 -0.55
CA ASP A 25 6.57 21.38 0.58
C ASP A 25 6.69 20.03 1.29
N LYS A 26 7.50 20.01 2.36
CA LYS A 26 7.77 18.79 3.14
C LYS A 26 6.57 18.33 3.97
N VAL A 27 5.71 19.25 4.41
CA VAL A 27 4.51 18.90 5.18
C VAL A 27 3.54 18.13 4.28
N PHE A 28 3.33 18.62 3.06
CA PHE A 28 2.50 17.93 2.07
C PHE A 28 3.12 16.60 1.62
N ALA A 29 4.44 16.56 1.41
CA ALA A 29 5.15 15.33 1.07
C ALA A 29 4.98 14.25 2.14
N ASP A 30 5.14 14.61 3.42
CA ASP A 30 4.99 13.70 4.55
C ASP A 30 3.55 13.19 4.67
N ASP A 31 2.54 14.06 4.47
CA ASP A 31 1.13 13.66 4.46
C ASP A 31 0.82 12.64 3.34
N LEU A 32 1.33 12.86 2.12
CA LEU A 32 1.19 11.90 1.02
C LEU A 32 1.82 10.54 1.34
N ILE A 33 3.02 10.56 1.94
CA ILE A 33 3.73 9.33 2.34
C ILE A 33 2.96 8.59 3.43
N GLN A 34 2.41 9.31 4.42
CA GLN A 34 1.61 8.71 5.49
C GLN A 34 0.32 8.09 4.97
N ARG A 35 -0.40 8.78 4.09
CA ARG A 35 -1.61 8.23 3.45
C ARG A 35 -1.28 6.98 2.61
N GLY A 36 -0.22 7.03 1.81
CA GLY A 36 0.22 5.89 1.01
C GLY A 36 0.63 4.67 1.85
N ARG A 37 1.32 4.91 2.98
CA ARG A 37 1.70 3.86 3.93
C ARG A 37 0.47 3.17 4.53
N ARG A 38 -0.53 3.94 4.97
CA ARG A 38 -1.78 3.37 5.52
C ARG A 38 -2.48 2.47 4.51
N LEU A 39 -2.57 2.90 3.26
CA LEU A 39 -3.18 2.08 2.19
C LEU A 39 -2.41 0.79 1.93
N GLU A 40 -1.08 0.82 1.99
CA GLU A 40 -0.24 -0.38 1.84
C GLU A 40 -0.43 -1.36 3.00
N GLU A 41 -0.46 -0.85 4.24
CA GLU A 41 -0.70 -1.64 5.45
C GLU A 41 -2.10 -2.28 5.43
N GLU A 42 -3.13 -1.51 5.06
CA GLU A 42 -4.51 -2.03 4.90
C GLU A 42 -4.60 -3.10 3.81
N ALA A 43 -3.94 -2.89 2.67
CA ALA A 43 -3.92 -3.87 1.59
C ALA A 43 -3.23 -5.18 2.02
N ALA A 44 -2.13 -5.09 2.79
CA ALA A 44 -1.43 -6.25 3.34
C ALA A 44 -2.29 -7.00 4.37
N ALA A 45 -3.01 -6.30 5.23
CA ALA A 45 -3.94 -6.90 6.19
C ALA A 45 -5.07 -7.66 5.47
N ARG A 46 -5.72 -7.02 4.50
CA ARG A 46 -6.81 -7.64 3.73
C ARG A 46 -6.35 -8.84 2.90
N GLU A 47 -5.17 -8.76 2.29
CA GLU A 47 -4.58 -9.89 1.58
C GLU A 47 -4.40 -11.09 2.52
N LYS A 48 -3.84 -10.86 3.73
CA LYS A 48 -3.64 -11.91 4.72
C LYS A 48 -4.95 -12.55 5.15
N GLU A 49 -5.98 -11.75 5.40
CA GLU A 49 -7.33 -12.24 5.74
C GLU A 49 -7.93 -13.10 4.62
N ILE A 50 -7.80 -12.64 3.36
CA ILE A 50 -8.29 -13.39 2.20
C ILE A 50 -7.54 -14.72 2.05
N LEU A 51 -6.21 -14.73 2.18
CA LEU A 51 -5.42 -15.95 2.07
C LEU A 51 -5.79 -16.94 3.17
N ALA A 52 -5.92 -16.48 4.42
CA ALA A 52 -6.35 -17.34 5.53
C ALA A 52 -7.75 -17.95 5.30
N LEU A 53 -8.69 -17.17 4.76
CA LEU A 53 -10.03 -17.66 4.42
C LEU A 53 -10.01 -18.70 3.29
N VAL A 54 -9.13 -18.52 2.30
CA VAL A 54 -8.97 -19.50 1.20
C VAL A 54 -8.34 -20.77 1.74
N GLU A 55 -7.27 -20.66 2.53
CA GLU A 55 -6.59 -21.80 3.16
C GLU A 55 -7.52 -22.59 4.07
N SER A 56 -8.44 -21.94 4.79
CA SER A 56 -9.42 -22.64 5.63
C SER A 56 -10.47 -23.43 4.85
N ARG A 57 -10.47 -23.34 3.52
CA ARG A 57 -11.42 -24.02 2.62
C ARG A 57 -10.73 -25.03 1.69
N LEU A 58 -9.42 -25.21 1.82
CA LEU A 58 -8.64 -26.26 1.17
C LEU A 58 -8.59 -27.50 2.04
#